data_AF-A0A8R1I239-F1
#
_entry.id   AF-A0A8R1I239-F1
#
_cell.length_a   1.000
_cell.length_b   1.000
_cell.length_c   1.000
_cell.angle_alpha   90.00
_cell.angle_beta   90.00
_cell.angle_gamma   90.00
#
_symmetry.space_group_name_H-M   'P 1'
#
loop_
_entity.id
_entity.type
_entity.pdbx_description
1 polymer ?
#
loop_
_entity_poly.entity_id
_entity_poly.type
_entity_poly.pdbx_seq_one_letter_code
_entity_poly.pdbx_strand_id
1 'polypeptide(L)'
;MNCWEQPGYARRNQITVVLSFDGMIAMTMDKKCKKSKWKLVNLVKLLPIEPENRGSVYELGCCDLSLEQSGDCLAILAVFWIEVAANNTPAKCFGSIFRITKQLNVVFFKIIPSPSMVACCRLTDRKKFTGDQHCLLVFSKEAQVTAYRVEPTFIEQIEDVFDWFPSLALTNLPGGTLRTSCKICETYRYSAVGLDTGYLIVSVCTIEGNVILDR
;
A
#
# COMPACT_ATOMS: atom_id res chain seq x y z
N MET A 1 -2.46 33.90 -3.10
CA MET A 1 -2.38 33.20 -1.79
C MET A 1 -1.97 31.76 -2.07
N ASN A 2 -1.09 31.17 -1.27
CA ASN A 2 -0.59 29.81 -1.52
C ASN A 2 -1.55 28.79 -0.90
N CYS A 3 -2.35 28.11 -1.73
CA CYS A 3 -3.35 27.12 -1.31
C CYS A 3 -2.76 25.80 -0.75
N TRP A 4 -1.43 25.66 -0.75
CA TRP A 4 -0.73 24.43 -0.39
C TRP A 4 -0.39 24.30 1.12
N GLU A 5 -0.51 25.38 1.90
CA GLU A 5 -0.05 25.42 3.29
C GLU A 5 -1.14 25.88 4.29
N GLN A 6 -2.04 24.96 4.65
CA GLN A 6 -2.69 24.98 5.96
C GLN A 6 -2.51 23.63 6.66
N PRO A 7 -1.49 23.46 7.52
CA PRO A 7 -1.19 22.19 8.17
C PRO A 7 -2.14 21.88 9.35
N GLY A 8 -3.41 21.58 9.02
CA GLY A 8 -4.36 20.92 9.94
C GLY A 8 -3.87 19.54 10.45
N TYR A 9 -2.76 19.04 9.91
CA TYR A 9 -1.97 17.90 10.39
C TYR A 9 -1.74 17.87 11.90
N ALA A 10 -1.60 19.02 12.57
CA ALA A 10 -1.20 19.10 13.98
C ALA A 10 -2.10 18.29 14.96
N ARG A 11 -3.39 18.11 14.63
CA ARG A 11 -4.40 17.45 15.48
C ARG A 11 -4.74 16.00 15.11
N ARG A 12 -4.15 15.42 14.08
CA ARG A 12 -4.42 14.02 13.71
C ARG A 12 -3.56 13.04 14.52
N ASN A 13 -4.09 11.84 14.76
CA ASN A 13 -3.30 10.71 15.26
C ASN A 13 -2.13 10.45 14.30
N GLN A 14 -0.93 10.30 14.85
CA GLN A 14 0.29 10.08 14.09
C GLN A 14 0.96 8.81 14.59
N ILE A 15 1.25 7.90 13.66
CA ILE A 15 2.10 6.73 13.87
C ILE A 15 3.35 6.88 13.00
N THR A 16 4.50 6.58 13.55
CA THR A 16 5.74 6.34 12.81
C THR A 16 5.94 4.83 12.75
N VAL A 17 6.12 4.30 11.53
CA VAL A 17 6.34 2.88 11.26
C VAL A 17 7.63 2.73 10.45
N VAL A 18 8.44 1.74 10.80
CA VAL A 18 9.59 1.28 10.01
C VAL A 18 9.45 -0.24 9.87
N LEU A 19 9.69 -0.77 8.67
CA LEU A 19 9.67 -2.20 8.37
C LEU A 19 11.01 -2.57 7.72
N SER A 20 11.64 -3.64 8.18
CA SER A 20 12.86 -4.21 7.58
C SER A 20 12.56 -5.42 6.70
N PHE A 21 13.56 -5.83 5.91
CA PHE A 21 13.40 -6.89 4.91
C PHE A 21 13.05 -8.26 5.49
N ASP A 22 13.46 -8.55 6.73
CA ASP A 22 13.12 -9.75 7.51
C ASP A 22 11.71 -9.71 8.15
N GLY A 23 10.91 -8.68 7.85
CA GLY A 23 9.57 -8.52 8.37
C GLY A 23 9.50 -8.04 9.83
N MET A 24 10.59 -7.56 10.43
CA MET A 24 10.52 -6.87 11.72
C MET A 24 9.92 -5.47 11.56
N ILE A 25 8.77 -5.24 12.19
CA ILE A 25 8.11 -3.93 12.24
C ILE A 25 8.44 -3.22 13.55
N ALA A 26 8.85 -1.96 13.44
CA ALA A 26 9.05 -1.05 14.56
C ALA A 26 8.02 0.09 14.47
N MET A 27 7.27 0.33 15.54
CA MET A 27 6.20 1.33 15.57
C MET A 27 6.28 2.25 16.78
N THR A 28 5.90 3.52 16.64
CA THR A 28 5.65 4.42 17.77
C THR A 28 4.60 5.50 17.44
N MET A 29 3.94 6.03 18.47
CA MET A 29 3.13 7.26 18.40
C MET A 29 3.82 8.45 19.10
N ASP A 30 5.03 8.26 19.66
CA ASP A 30 5.79 9.37 20.22
C ASP A 30 6.29 10.28 19.10
N LYS A 31 5.79 11.52 19.04
CA LYS A 31 6.24 12.55 18.08
C LYS A 31 7.73 12.90 18.22
N LYS A 32 8.40 12.48 19.31
CA LYS A 32 9.86 12.60 19.50
C LYS A 32 10.65 11.31 19.25
N CYS A 33 9.98 10.25 18.77
CA CYS A 33 10.58 8.96 18.38
C CYS A 33 11.54 8.34 19.42
N LYS A 34 11.34 8.56 20.72
CA LYS A 34 12.25 8.10 21.77
C LYS A 34 12.36 6.57 21.76
N LYS A 35 13.59 6.02 21.80
CA LYS A 35 13.88 4.57 21.72
C LYS A 35 13.01 3.71 22.65
N SER A 36 12.74 4.17 23.87
CA SER A 36 11.89 3.48 24.87
C SER A 36 10.37 3.57 24.64
N LYS A 37 9.93 4.19 23.52
CA LYS A 37 8.53 4.27 23.08
C LYS A 37 8.28 3.55 21.76
N TRP A 38 9.26 2.82 21.24
CA TRP A 38 9.07 1.92 20.10
C TRP A 38 8.60 0.54 20.56
N LYS A 39 7.69 -0.05 19.80
CA LYS A 39 7.24 -1.43 19.94
C LYS A 39 7.69 -2.21 18.71
N LEU A 40 8.32 -3.36 18.96
CA LEU A 40 8.82 -4.28 17.94
C LEU A 40 7.88 -5.48 17.83
N VAL A 41 7.56 -5.89 16.61
CA VAL A 41 6.82 -7.12 16.29
C VAL A 41 7.48 -7.78 15.08
N ASN A 42 7.45 -9.11 15.00
CA ASN A 42 7.84 -9.83 13.79
C ASN A 42 6.56 -10.18 13.01
N LEU A 43 6.43 -9.67 11.77
CA LEU A 43 5.23 -9.91 10.96
C LEU A 43 5.15 -11.34 10.42
N VAL A 44 6.29 -11.97 10.11
CA VAL A 44 6.36 -13.35 9.62
C VAL A 44 5.75 -14.32 10.65
N LYS A 45 6.04 -14.12 11.95
CA LYS A 45 5.43 -14.86 13.08
C LYS A 45 3.94 -14.62 13.30
N LEU A 46 3.31 -13.71 12.54
CA LEU A 46 1.87 -13.49 12.55
C LEU A 46 1.16 -14.08 11.31
N LEU A 47 1.90 -14.58 10.31
CA LEU A 47 1.32 -15.18 9.13
C LEU A 47 0.71 -16.56 9.46
N PRO A 48 -0.42 -16.94 8.84
CA PRO A 48 -1.04 -18.26 9.01
C PRO A 48 -0.41 -19.35 8.12
N ILE A 49 0.78 -19.09 7.57
CA ILE A 49 1.48 -19.94 6.60
C ILE A 49 2.99 -19.94 6.91
N GLU A 50 3.63 -21.07 6.67
CA GLU A 50 5.08 -21.25 6.73
C GLU A 50 5.66 -21.41 5.31
N PRO A 51 6.95 -21.12 5.07
CA PRO A 51 7.58 -21.30 3.76
C PRO A 51 7.45 -22.74 3.25
N GLU A 52 7.08 -22.91 1.99
CA GLU A 52 6.82 -24.24 1.41
C GLU A 52 8.10 -25.08 1.30
N ASN A 53 9.24 -24.41 1.06
CA ASN A 53 10.52 -25.06 0.85
C ASN A 53 11.39 -24.98 2.11
N ARG A 54 11.91 -26.12 2.58
CA ARG A 54 12.70 -26.19 3.84
C ARG A 54 13.94 -25.30 3.78
N GLY A 55 14.07 -24.41 4.76
CA GLY A 55 15.20 -23.46 4.87
C GLY A 55 15.02 -22.16 4.09
N SER A 56 13.85 -21.96 3.49
CA SER A 56 13.47 -20.70 2.83
C SER A 56 13.01 -19.66 3.85
N VAL A 57 13.04 -18.40 3.45
CA VAL A 57 12.61 -17.26 4.26
C VAL A 57 11.60 -16.40 3.50
N TYR A 58 10.79 -15.64 4.22
CA TYR A 58 9.95 -14.60 3.63
C TYR A 58 10.66 -13.25 3.74
N GLU A 59 10.97 -12.65 2.59
CA GLU A 59 11.54 -11.31 2.49
C GLU A 59 10.49 -10.29 2.02
N LEU A 60 10.65 -9.04 2.45
CA LEU A 60 9.84 -7.91 2.01
C LEU A 60 10.11 -7.58 0.53
N GLY A 61 9.12 -7.76 -0.33
CA GLY A 61 9.12 -7.18 -1.68
C GLY A 61 8.76 -5.70 -1.66
N CYS A 62 7.57 -5.36 -1.14
CA CYS A 62 7.15 -3.98 -0.89
C CYS A 62 6.03 -3.89 0.16
N CYS A 63 5.79 -2.69 0.68
CA CYS A 63 4.71 -2.41 1.63
C CYS A 63 4.19 -0.99 1.51
N ASP A 64 2.96 -0.75 1.98
CA ASP A 64 2.43 0.60 2.18
C ASP A 64 1.43 0.66 3.34
N LEU A 65 1.26 1.85 3.92
CA LEU A 65 0.50 2.11 5.15
C LEU A 65 -0.48 3.27 4.94
N SER A 66 -1.73 3.07 5.35
CA SER A 66 -2.72 4.15 5.45
C SER A 66 -3.29 4.23 6.86
N LEU A 67 -3.59 5.44 7.33
CA LEU A 67 -4.26 5.67 8.61
C LEU A 67 -5.73 5.28 8.53
N GLU A 68 -6.18 4.57 9.55
CA GLU A 68 -7.56 4.16 9.79
C GLU A 68 -7.93 4.61 11.22
N GLN A 69 -9.17 5.01 11.48
CA GLN A 69 -9.55 5.56 12.79
C GLN A 69 -10.85 5.00 13.37
N SER A 70 -11.58 4.18 12.59
CA SER A 70 -12.77 3.45 13.05
C SER A 70 -12.44 2.33 14.05
N GLY A 71 -13.38 2.07 14.98
CA GLY A 71 -13.23 1.03 16.01
C GLY A 71 -11.95 1.21 16.84
N ASP A 72 -11.18 0.12 17.00
CA ASP A 72 -9.86 0.13 17.64
C ASP A 72 -8.68 0.20 16.64
N CYS A 73 -8.96 0.29 15.34
CA CYS A 73 -7.93 0.36 14.31
C CYS A 73 -7.31 1.77 14.24
N LEU A 74 -5.99 1.82 14.02
CA LEU A 74 -5.16 3.03 13.90
C LEU A 74 -4.51 3.14 12.51
N ALA A 75 -4.18 2.01 11.89
CA ALA A 75 -3.66 1.95 10.54
C ALA A 75 -3.88 0.56 9.93
N ILE A 76 -3.99 0.53 8.60
CA ILE A 76 -3.93 -0.69 7.80
C ILE A 76 -2.56 -0.72 7.12
N LEU A 77 -1.89 -1.86 7.19
CA LEU A 77 -0.59 -2.12 6.57
C LEU A 77 -0.77 -3.22 5.52
N ALA A 78 -0.40 -2.93 4.28
CA ALA A 78 -0.24 -3.93 3.22
C ALA A 78 1.23 -4.30 3.10
N VAL A 79 1.54 -5.60 3.05
CA VAL A 79 2.91 -6.12 2.87
C VAL A 79 2.90 -7.25 1.85
N PHE A 80 3.73 -7.14 0.82
CA PHE A 80 3.99 -8.18 -0.16
C PHE A 80 5.32 -8.86 0.12
N TRP A 81 5.26 -10.19 0.20
CA TRP A 81 6.36 -11.07 0.55
C TRP A 81 6.83 -11.87 -0.67
N ILE A 82 8.12 -12.19 -0.65
CA ILE A 82 8.76 -13.13 -1.56
C ILE A 82 9.28 -14.29 -0.70
N GLU A 83 8.86 -15.52 -1.00
CA GLU A 83 9.56 -16.71 -0.47
C GLU A 83 10.87 -16.86 -1.24
N VAL A 84 11.99 -16.68 -0.55
CA VAL A 84 13.34 -16.85 -1.08
C VAL A 84 13.87 -18.20 -0.59
N ALA A 85 14.10 -19.11 -1.53
CA ALA A 85 14.60 -20.44 -1.22
C ALA A 85 16.08 -20.42 -0.79
N ALA A 86 16.55 -21.49 -0.15
CA ALA A 86 17.90 -21.58 0.43
C ALA A 86 19.08 -21.44 -0.57
N ASN A 87 18.79 -21.46 -1.87
CA ASN A 87 19.70 -21.16 -2.99
C ASN A 87 19.62 -19.69 -3.47
N ASN A 88 18.86 -18.84 -2.77
CA ASN A 88 18.50 -17.46 -3.09
C ASN A 88 17.62 -17.27 -4.35
N THR A 89 16.89 -18.29 -4.82
CA THR A 89 15.89 -18.10 -5.89
C THR A 89 14.50 -17.78 -5.31
N PRO A 90 13.79 -16.76 -5.82
CA PRO A 90 12.37 -16.55 -5.51
C PRO A 90 11.53 -17.77 -5.91
N ALA A 91 10.79 -18.33 -4.97
CA ALA A 91 9.96 -19.51 -5.15
C ALA A 91 8.45 -19.16 -5.24
N LYS A 92 8.00 -18.19 -4.44
CA LYS A 92 6.58 -17.82 -4.31
C LYS A 92 6.43 -16.34 -3.96
N CYS A 93 5.30 -15.73 -4.33
CA CYS A 93 4.94 -14.37 -3.93
C CYS A 93 3.54 -14.38 -3.29
N PHE A 94 3.29 -13.49 -2.32
CA PHE A 94 1.94 -13.24 -1.79
C PHE A 94 1.86 -11.88 -1.08
N GLY A 95 0.68 -11.28 -1.12
CA GLY A 95 0.33 -10.13 -0.28
C GLY A 95 -0.25 -10.56 1.06
N SER A 96 -0.21 -9.66 2.02
CA SER A 96 -0.82 -9.82 3.33
C SER A 96 -1.28 -8.46 3.86
N ILE A 97 -2.39 -8.45 4.58
CA ILE A 97 -2.90 -7.27 5.28
C ILE A 97 -2.78 -7.50 6.79
N PHE A 98 -2.25 -6.48 7.48
CA PHE A 98 -2.26 -6.38 8.93
C PHE A 98 -3.07 -5.16 9.38
N ARG A 99 -3.81 -5.31 10.48
CA ARG A 99 -4.51 -4.22 11.17
C ARG A 99 -3.65 -3.81 12.38
N ILE A 100 -3.28 -2.54 12.48
CA ILE A 100 -2.55 -1.98 13.63
C ILE A 100 -3.57 -1.30 14.56
N THR A 101 -3.57 -1.64 15.84
CA THR A 101 -4.52 -1.08 16.83
C THR A 101 -4.02 0.22 17.47
N LYS A 102 -4.92 0.92 18.17
CA LYS A 102 -4.60 2.16 18.92
C LYS A 102 -3.62 1.96 20.08
N GLN A 103 -3.38 0.71 20.51
CA GLN A 103 -2.34 0.32 21.49
C GLN A 103 -1.10 -0.29 20.81
N LEU A 104 -0.94 -0.06 19.50
CA LEU A 104 0.14 -0.58 18.66
C LEU A 104 0.25 -2.11 18.70
N ASN A 105 -0.86 -2.85 18.83
CA ASN A 105 -0.86 -4.27 18.52
C ASN A 105 -0.92 -4.45 17.00
N VAL A 106 -0.23 -5.44 16.45
CA VAL A 106 -0.37 -5.82 15.04
C VAL A 106 -1.15 -7.12 14.98
N VAL A 107 -2.19 -7.17 14.16
CA VAL A 107 -3.05 -8.33 13.97
C VAL A 107 -3.03 -8.70 12.50
N PHE A 108 -2.59 -9.92 12.16
CA PHE A 108 -2.74 -10.46 10.81
C PHE A 108 -4.22 -10.55 10.44
N PHE A 109 -4.56 -10.26 9.17
CA PHE A 109 -5.96 -10.12 8.80
C PHE A 109 -6.42 -10.77 7.49
N LYS A 110 -5.58 -10.89 6.45
CA LYS A 110 -5.86 -11.73 5.26
C LYS A 110 -4.58 -11.91 4.43
N ILE A 111 -4.49 -13.04 3.73
CA ILE A 111 -3.56 -13.21 2.60
C ILE A 111 -4.23 -12.66 1.33
N ILE A 112 -3.45 -11.98 0.49
CA ILE A 112 -3.82 -11.61 -0.88
C ILE A 112 -2.99 -12.52 -1.81
N PRO A 113 -3.61 -13.43 -2.58
CA PRO A 113 -2.88 -14.21 -3.58
C PRO A 113 -2.17 -13.28 -4.58
N SER A 114 -0.91 -13.55 -4.87
CA SER A 114 -0.15 -12.84 -5.92
C SER A 114 0.49 -13.90 -6.82
N PRO A 115 0.11 -14.01 -8.11
CA PRO A 115 0.71 -15.00 -9.01
C PRO A 115 2.18 -14.69 -9.32
N SER A 116 2.60 -13.44 -9.14
CA SER A 116 3.92 -12.93 -9.50
C SER A 116 4.43 -11.85 -8.53
N MET A 117 5.63 -11.35 -8.80
CA MET A 117 6.32 -10.36 -7.98
C MET A 117 5.70 -8.97 -8.12
N VAL A 118 5.38 -8.36 -6.98
CA VAL A 118 4.84 -6.99 -6.89
C VAL A 118 5.98 -6.00 -6.73
N ALA A 119 6.18 -5.15 -7.74
CA ALA A 119 7.24 -4.14 -7.78
C ALA A 119 6.91 -2.92 -6.91
N CYS A 120 5.63 -2.56 -6.83
CA CYS A 120 5.12 -1.49 -5.98
C CYS A 120 3.69 -1.80 -5.53
N CYS A 121 3.31 -1.37 -4.33
CA CYS A 121 1.91 -1.28 -3.93
C CYS A 121 1.64 0.12 -3.35
N ARG A 122 0.38 0.56 -3.42
CA ARG A 122 -0.06 1.84 -2.88
C ARG A 122 -1.39 1.68 -2.15
N LEU A 123 -1.38 1.83 -0.84
CA LEU A 123 -2.56 1.86 0.00
C LEU A 123 -3.01 3.31 0.16
N THR A 124 -4.18 3.62 -0.38
CA THR A 124 -4.76 4.97 -0.37
C THR A 124 -5.57 5.20 0.90
N ASP A 125 -5.51 6.40 1.49
CA ASP A 125 -6.53 6.81 2.45
C ASP A 125 -7.84 7.14 1.73
N ARG A 126 -8.97 6.87 2.40
CA ARG A 126 -10.35 7.17 1.96
C ARG A 126 -10.47 8.50 1.18
N LYS A 127 -11.15 8.48 0.03
CA LYS A 127 -11.49 9.65 -0.80
C LYS A 127 -12.92 9.53 -1.34
N LYS A 128 -13.56 10.66 -1.66
CA LYS A 128 -14.90 10.67 -2.28
C LYS A 128 -14.98 9.83 -3.56
N PHE A 129 -13.97 9.90 -4.44
CA PHE A 129 -13.94 9.12 -5.70
C PHE A 129 -13.65 7.62 -5.51
N THR A 130 -13.31 7.16 -4.29
CA THR A 130 -13.20 5.74 -3.92
C THR A 130 -14.38 5.29 -3.06
N GLY A 131 -15.52 6.00 -3.09
CA GLY A 131 -16.68 5.72 -2.24
C GLY A 131 -16.41 5.88 -0.74
N ASP A 132 -15.43 6.72 -0.38
CA ASP A 132 -14.85 6.85 0.96
C ASP A 132 -14.22 5.55 1.53
N GLN A 133 -13.82 4.63 0.65
CA GLN A 133 -13.11 3.39 1.01
C GLN A 133 -11.59 3.51 0.81
N HIS A 134 -10.85 2.69 1.55
CA HIS A 134 -9.42 2.46 1.33
C HIS A 134 -9.21 1.54 0.12
N CYS A 135 -8.38 1.96 -0.83
CA CYS A 135 -7.97 1.12 -1.97
C CYS A 135 -6.49 0.77 -1.91
N LEU A 136 -6.16 -0.51 -2.03
CA LEU A 136 -4.82 -0.99 -2.30
C LEU A 136 -4.65 -1.19 -3.81
N LEU A 137 -3.76 -0.42 -4.43
CA LEU A 137 -3.27 -0.66 -5.79
C LEU A 137 -2.03 -1.56 -5.72
N VAL A 138 -1.92 -2.53 -6.63
CA VAL A 138 -0.87 -3.54 -6.65
C VAL A 138 -0.30 -3.59 -8.07
N PHE A 139 0.98 -3.23 -8.22
CA PHE A 139 1.65 -3.15 -9.50
C PHE A 139 2.60 -4.35 -9.63
N SER A 140 2.17 -5.39 -10.35
CA SER A 140 3.03 -6.53 -10.67
C SER A 140 4.09 -6.14 -11.70
N LYS A 141 5.12 -6.99 -11.85
CA LYS A 141 6.12 -6.82 -12.92
C LYS A 141 5.55 -7.09 -14.33
N GLU A 142 4.38 -7.73 -14.43
CA GLU A 142 3.70 -8.05 -15.70
C GLU A 142 2.76 -6.93 -16.20
N ALA A 143 3.03 -5.69 -15.79
CA ALA A 143 2.36 -4.44 -16.22
C ALA A 143 0.85 -4.30 -15.93
N GLN A 144 0.14 -5.34 -15.51
CA GLN A 144 -1.23 -5.24 -15.02
C GLN A 144 -1.29 -4.74 -13.58
N VAL A 145 -2.10 -3.71 -13.34
CA VAL A 145 -2.40 -3.22 -11.99
C VAL A 145 -3.66 -3.90 -11.49
N THR A 146 -3.58 -4.62 -10.38
CA THR A 146 -4.78 -5.08 -9.67
C THR A 146 -5.11 -4.13 -8.53
N ALA A 147 -6.38 -4.06 -8.12
CA ALA A 147 -6.80 -3.23 -7.01
C ALA A 147 -7.76 -3.97 -6.07
N TYR A 148 -7.72 -3.58 -4.80
CA TYR A 148 -8.54 -4.16 -3.75
C TYR A 148 -9.17 -3.05 -2.90
N ARG A 149 -10.43 -3.23 -2.50
CA ARG A 149 -11.03 -2.53 -1.35
C ARG A 149 -10.46 -3.18 -0.09
N VAL A 150 -9.92 -2.39 0.83
CA VAL A 150 -9.18 -2.90 2.01
C VAL A 150 -9.69 -2.21 3.27
N GLU A 151 -10.75 -2.76 3.84
CA GLU A 151 -11.45 -2.19 4.98
C GLU A 151 -11.14 -2.93 6.29
N PRO A 152 -11.47 -2.36 7.47
CA PRO A 152 -11.25 -3.01 8.76
C PRO A 152 -12.09 -4.28 9.00
N THR A 153 -13.00 -4.63 8.09
CA THR A 153 -13.91 -5.79 8.19
C THR A 153 -13.93 -6.69 6.95
N PHE A 154 -13.49 -6.22 5.78
CA PHE A 154 -13.41 -7.03 4.55
C PHE A 154 -12.26 -6.60 3.63
N ILE A 155 -11.85 -7.51 2.73
CA ILE A 155 -10.91 -7.23 1.63
C ILE A 155 -11.45 -7.92 0.38
N GLU A 156 -11.74 -7.14 -0.64
CA GLU A 156 -12.38 -7.55 -1.90
C GLU A 156 -11.56 -7.03 -3.08
N GLN A 157 -11.46 -7.82 -4.16
CA GLN A 157 -10.86 -7.35 -5.40
C GLN A 157 -11.84 -6.42 -6.13
N ILE A 158 -11.31 -5.37 -6.74
CA ILE A 158 -12.05 -4.52 -7.66
C ILE A 158 -11.93 -5.15 -9.05
N GLU A 159 -13.05 -5.49 -9.67
CA GLU A 159 -13.07 -6.15 -11.00
C GLU A 159 -12.58 -5.20 -12.09
N ASP A 160 -13.18 -4.01 -12.20
CA ASP A 160 -12.67 -2.93 -13.04
C ASP A 160 -11.96 -1.85 -12.20
N VAL A 161 -10.63 -1.86 -12.25
CA VAL A 161 -9.77 -0.87 -11.59
C VAL A 161 -9.95 0.54 -12.18
N PHE A 162 -10.42 0.62 -13.42
CA PHE A 162 -10.46 1.82 -14.25
C PHE A 162 -11.70 2.68 -14.03
N ASP A 163 -12.79 2.11 -13.48
CA ASP A 163 -13.92 2.91 -12.96
C ASP A 163 -13.45 3.98 -11.95
N TRP A 164 -12.49 3.60 -11.09
CA TRP A 164 -11.98 4.44 -10.01
C TRP A 164 -10.65 5.10 -10.38
N PHE A 165 -9.81 4.45 -11.19
CA PHE A 165 -8.47 4.91 -11.58
C PHE A 165 -8.26 4.85 -13.12
N PRO A 166 -9.08 5.54 -13.94
CA PRO A 166 -9.02 5.45 -15.41
C PRO A 166 -7.68 5.89 -16.00
N SER A 167 -6.90 6.71 -15.28
CA SER A 167 -5.52 7.04 -15.63
C SER A 167 -4.61 5.82 -15.84
N LEU A 168 -4.95 4.68 -15.23
CA LEU A 168 -4.25 3.40 -15.37
C LEU A 168 -4.76 2.56 -16.56
N ALA A 169 -5.93 2.87 -17.11
CA ALA A 169 -6.57 2.11 -18.20
C ALA A 169 -5.87 2.30 -19.55
N LEU A 170 -5.41 3.52 -19.81
CA LEU A 170 -5.06 3.96 -21.16
C LEU A 170 -3.72 3.41 -21.70
N THR A 171 -2.97 2.60 -20.93
CA THR A 171 -1.69 2.02 -21.38
C THR A 171 -1.31 0.75 -20.62
N ASN A 172 -0.83 -0.25 -21.36
CA ASN A 172 0.14 -1.21 -20.82
C ASN A 172 1.36 -0.44 -20.29
N LEU A 173 1.76 -0.67 -19.04
CA LEU A 173 2.92 0.01 -18.44
C LEU A 173 4.22 -0.49 -19.10
N PRO A 174 5.07 0.38 -19.69
CA PRO A 174 6.31 -0.02 -20.38
C PRO A 174 7.47 -0.36 -19.43
N GLY A 175 7.18 -0.95 -18.26
CA GLY A 175 8.16 -1.25 -17.22
C GLY A 175 7.52 -1.59 -15.88
N GLY A 176 8.31 -2.09 -14.94
CA GLY A 176 7.89 -2.30 -13.56
C GLY A 176 7.67 -0.95 -12.86
N THR A 177 6.53 -0.79 -12.18
CA THR A 177 6.28 0.43 -11.40
C THR A 177 7.16 0.44 -10.16
N LEU A 178 7.98 1.48 -10.01
CA LEU A 178 8.81 1.69 -8.83
C LEU A 178 8.10 2.56 -7.78
N ARG A 179 7.38 3.60 -8.21
CA ARG A 179 6.71 4.57 -7.34
C ARG A 179 5.45 5.12 -7.97
N THR A 180 4.48 5.45 -7.11
CA THR A 180 3.28 6.21 -7.51
C THR A 180 3.07 7.41 -6.59
N SER A 181 2.38 8.43 -7.11
CA SER A 181 1.93 9.58 -6.36
C SER A 181 0.54 10.00 -6.83
N CYS A 182 -0.30 10.42 -5.89
CA CYS A 182 -1.63 10.96 -6.17
C CYS A 182 -1.81 12.23 -5.32
N LYS A 183 -2.14 13.34 -5.98
CA LYS A 183 -2.42 14.64 -5.36
C LYS A 183 -3.78 15.11 -5.83
N ILE A 184 -4.56 15.68 -4.93
CA ILE A 184 -5.99 15.93 -5.12
C ILE A 184 -6.27 17.34 -4.61
N CYS A 185 -6.89 18.18 -5.44
CA CYS A 185 -7.46 19.47 -5.05
C CYS A 185 -8.99 19.37 -5.01
N GLU A 186 -9.70 20.49 -5.10
CA GLU A 186 -11.18 20.50 -5.03
C GLU A 186 -11.83 19.94 -6.31
N THR A 187 -11.21 20.15 -7.47
CA THR A 187 -11.75 19.78 -8.79
C THR A 187 -10.99 18.64 -9.47
N TYR A 188 -9.68 18.53 -9.24
CA TYR A 188 -8.78 17.68 -10.02
C TYR A 188 -7.97 16.69 -9.18
N ARG A 189 -7.71 15.53 -9.78
CA ARG A 189 -6.75 14.52 -9.31
C ARG A 189 -5.56 14.47 -10.27
N TYR A 190 -4.37 14.71 -9.74
CA TYR A 190 -3.09 14.56 -10.42
C TYR A 190 -2.48 13.21 -10.00
N SER A 191 -2.33 12.30 -10.95
CA SER A 191 -1.75 10.97 -10.72
C SER A 191 -0.43 10.84 -11.48
N ALA A 192 0.59 10.27 -10.84
CA ALA A 192 1.88 10.00 -11.44
C ALA A 192 2.38 8.58 -11.12
N VAL A 193 2.95 7.90 -12.12
CA VAL A 193 3.48 6.53 -12.05
C VAL A 193 4.88 6.53 -12.66
N GLY A 194 5.91 6.26 -11.84
CA GLY A 194 7.32 6.20 -12.25
C GLY A 194 7.80 4.76 -12.40
N LEU A 195 8.43 4.47 -13.53
CA LEU A 195 8.79 3.11 -13.97
C LEU A 195 10.31 2.87 -13.94
N ASP A 196 10.71 1.60 -13.86
CA ASP A 196 12.11 1.15 -13.88
C ASP A 196 12.84 1.48 -15.19
N THR A 197 12.11 1.58 -16.31
CA THR A 197 12.61 2.07 -17.60
C THR A 197 12.87 3.57 -17.67
N GLY A 198 12.72 4.31 -16.56
CA GLY A 198 12.93 5.76 -16.48
C GLY A 198 11.76 6.61 -17.00
N TYR A 199 10.72 5.96 -17.54
CA TYR A 199 9.49 6.64 -17.96
C TYR A 199 8.67 7.10 -16.75
N LEU A 200 8.10 8.30 -16.88
CA LEU A 200 7.12 8.86 -15.95
C LEU A 200 5.81 9.07 -16.70
N ILE A 201 4.76 8.37 -16.27
CA ILE A 201 3.39 8.64 -16.71
C ILE A 201 2.79 9.66 -15.73
N VAL A 202 2.34 10.80 -16.24
CA VAL A 202 1.53 11.77 -15.50
C VAL A 202 0.10 11.73 -16.07
N SER A 203 -0.88 12.20 -15.31
CA SER A 203 -2.25 12.38 -15.78
C SER A 203 -3.02 13.33 -14.87
N VAL A 204 -3.98 14.07 -15.45
CA VAL A 204 -4.92 14.92 -14.73
C VAL A 204 -6.34 14.43 -15.01
N CYS A 205 -7.11 14.15 -13.96
CA CYS A 205 -8.53 13.79 -14.05
C CYS A 205 -9.39 14.84 -13.35
N THR A 206 -10.62 15.07 -13.82
CA THR A 206 -11.67 15.61 -12.95
C THR A 206 -12.01 14.60 -11.86
N ILE A 207 -12.38 15.10 -10.68
CA ILE A 207 -12.90 14.26 -9.59
C ILE A 207 -14.37 13.92 -9.86
N GLU A 208 -15.12 14.86 -10.43
CA GLU A 208 -16.48 14.65 -10.92
C GLU A 208 -16.45 13.94 -12.28
N GLY A 209 -17.14 12.80 -12.39
CA GLY A 209 -17.15 11.96 -13.59
C GLY A 209 -15.85 11.21 -13.92
N ASN A 210 -14.79 11.33 -13.11
CA ASN A 210 -13.48 10.68 -13.30
C ASN A 210 -12.81 10.92 -14.68
N VAL A 211 -13.22 11.93 -15.44
CA VAL A 211 -12.78 12.18 -16.83
C VAL A 211 -11.33 12.63 -16.87
N ILE A 212 -10.52 12.02 -17.74
CA ILE A 212 -9.13 12.43 -17.99
C ILE A 212 -9.12 13.69 -18.86
N LEU A 213 -8.38 14.72 -18.44
CA LEU A 213 -8.23 15.99 -19.13
C LEU A 213 -6.94 16.08 -19.95
N ASP A 214 -5.85 15.52 -19.41
CA ASP A 214 -4.49 15.60 -19.97
C ASP A 214 -3.61 14.45 -19.45
N ARG A 215 -2.59 14.05 -20.22
CA ARG A 215 -1.72 12.90 -19.91
C ARG A 215 -0.33 12.99 -20.58
#